data_AF-X1P8I7-F1
#
_entry.id   AF-X1P8I7-F1
#
_cell.length_a   1.000
_cell.length_b   1.000
_cell.length_c   1.000
_cell.angle_alpha   90.00
_cell.angle_beta   90.00
_cell.angle_gamma   90.00
#
_symmetry.space_group_name_H-M   'P 1'
#
loop_
_entity.id
_entity.type
_entity.pdbx_description
1 polymer ?
#
loop_
_entity_poly.entity_id
_entity_poly.type
_entity_poly.pdbx_seq_one_letter_code
_entity_poly.pdbx_strand_id
1 'polypeptide(L)'
;MKFFILAYKNLKRRKSRSFLAIGGVAVAVAVLVALLGFNAGYQEALTSDVDKMGYQVIVTAKGCPYEAATMILSGEAGLRFMDEDIYNQITSDPDIDKITPLLAQLAYDPEKQGGKGGFINYLGIEKSYIELKPNVKFKSGGW
;
A
#
# COMPACT_ATOMS: atom_id res chain seq x y z
N MET A 1 5.15 38.35 -38.64
CA MET A 1 5.77 38.98 -37.44
C MET A 1 5.02 40.21 -36.90
N LYS A 2 4.53 41.15 -37.73
CA LYS A 2 3.83 42.36 -37.24
C LYS A 2 2.63 42.09 -36.31
N PHE A 3 1.85 41.04 -36.57
CA PHE A 3 0.70 40.64 -35.75
C PHE A 3 1.08 40.14 -34.34
N PHE A 4 2.18 39.40 -34.19
CA PHE A 4 2.67 38.96 -32.87
C PHE A 4 3.12 40.13 -32.00
N ILE A 5 3.79 41.11 -32.60
CA ILE A 5 4.24 42.34 -31.92
C ILE A 5 3.02 43.16 -31.45
N LEU A 6 1.98 43.24 -32.27
CA LEU A 6 0.72 43.92 -31.93
C LEU A 6 -0.03 43.22 -30.79
N ALA A 7 -0.07 41.89 -30.79
CA ALA A 7 -0.68 41.09 -29.74
C ALA A 7 0.07 41.24 -28.40
N TYR A 8 1.40 41.17 -28.40
CA TYR A 8 2.22 41.35 -27.21
C TYR A 8 2.10 42.76 -26.60
N LYS A 9 2.11 43.81 -27.45
CA LYS A 9 1.85 45.19 -27.00
C LYS A 9 0.46 45.33 -26.36
N ASN A 10 -0.55 44.66 -26.89
CA ASN A 10 -1.90 44.65 -26.30
C ASN A 10 -1.94 43.98 -24.92
N LEU A 11 -1.28 42.82 -24.77
CA LEU A 11 -1.14 42.12 -23.49
C LEU A 11 -0.47 43.01 -22.44
N LYS A 12 0.64 43.66 -22.81
CA LYS A 12 1.42 44.55 -21.93
C LYS A 12 0.66 45.83 -21.55
N ARG A 13 -0.26 46.30 -22.38
CA ARG A 13 -1.08 47.51 -22.12
C ARG A 13 -2.25 47.24 -21.17
N ARG A 14 -2.80 46.02 -21.17
CA ARG A 14 -3.90 45.60 -20.27
C ARG A 14 -3.39 44.58 -19.24
N LYS A 15 -2.48 45.02 -18.37
CA LYS A 15 -1.76 44.14 -17.42
C LYS A 15 -2.70 43.34 -16.51
N SER A 16 -3.66 43.98 -15.85
CA SER A 16 -4.55 43.31 -14.88
C SER A 16 -5.44 42.25 -15.54
N ARG A 17 -6.09 42.57 -16.66
CA ARG A 17 -6.95 41.62 -17.39
C ARG A 17 -6.16 40.44 -17.96
N SER A 18 -4.98 40.71 -18.51
CA SER A 18 -4.12 39.65 -19.07
C SER A 18 -3.56 38.75 -17.97
N PHE A 19 -3.16 39.32 -16.84
CA PHE A 19 -2.67 38.56 -15.68
C PHE A 19 -3.75 37.64 -15.11
N LEU A 20 -4.98 38.12 -14.94
CA LEU A 20 -6.07 37.31 -14.41
C LEU A 20 -6.43 36.13 -15.34
N ALA A 21 -6.44 36.36 -16.66
CA ALA A 21 -6.70 35.31 -17.65
C ALA A 21 -5.57 34.27 -17.70
N ILE A 22 -4.30 34.71 -17.73
CA ILE A 22 -3.14 33.81 -17.72
C ILE A 22 -3.09 33.03 -16.41
N GLY A 23 -3.34 33.68 -15.28
CA GLY A 23 -3.39 33.05 -13.96
C GLY A 23 -4.45 31.97 -13.87
N GLY A 24 -5.67 32.23 -14.37
CA GLY A 24 -6.74 31.23 -14.39
C GLY A 24 -6.37 29.99 -15.21
N VAL A 25 -5.83 30.19 -16.42
CA VAL A 25 -5.36 29.08 -17.27
C VAL A 25 -4.20 28.34 -16.61
N ALA A 26 -3.25 29.05 -16.01
CA ALA A 26 -2.10 28.46 -15.35
C ALA A 26 -2.52 27.56 -14.18
N VAL A 27 -3.47 28.00 -13.35
CA VAL A 27 -4.00 27.19 -12.24
C VAL A 27 -4.69 25.93 -12.78
N ALA A 28 -5.54 26.06 -13.80
CA ALA A 28 -6.22 24.92 -14.40
C ALA A 28 -5.24 23.88 -14.97
N VAL A 29 -4.21 24.34 -15.69
CA VAL A 29 -3.16 23.47 -16.24
C VAL A 29 -2.32 22.84 -15.13
N ALA A 30 -1.97 23.59 -14.07
CA ALA A 30 -1.20 23.07 -12.95
C ALA A 30 -1.94 21.92 -12.24
N VAL A 31 -3.24 22.10 -11.98
CA VAL A 31 -4.08 21.04 -11.38
C VAL A 31 -4.17 19.83 -12.28
N LEU A 32 -4.38 20.02 -13.58
CA LEU A 32 -4.44 18.92 -14.54
C LEU A 32 -3.13 18.12 -14.58
N VAL A 33 -1.99 18.80 -14.67
CA VAL A 33 -0.67 18.15 -14.69
C VAL A 33 -0.40 17.43 -13.38
N ALA A 34 -0.76 18.02 -12.23
CA ALA A 34 -0.60 17.38 -10.93
C ALA A 34 -1.43 16.09 -10.83
N LEU A 35 -2.69 16.11 -11.28
CA LEU A 35 -3.56 14.93 -11.27
C LEU A 35 -3.06 13.83 -12.20
N LEU A 36 -2.63 14.19 -13.42
CA LEU A 36 -2.09 13.23 -14.37
C LEU A 36 -0.77 12.62 -13.89
N GLY A 37 0.13 13.47 -13.35
CA GLY A 37 1.39 13.02 -12.76
C GLY A 37 1.16 12.12 -11.55
N PHE A 38 0.21 12.46 -10.69
CA PHE A 38 -0.17 11.62 -9.56
C PHE A 38 -0.72 10.27 -10.03
N ASN A 39 -1.64 10.24 -10.99
CA ASN A 39 -2.22 8.99 -11.50
C ASN A 39 -1.16 8.09 -12.15
N ALA A 40 -0.29 8.66 -12.99
CA ALA A 40 0.78 7.90 -13.64
C ALA A 40 1.80 7.36 -12.61
N GLY A 41 2.28 8.21 -11.70
CA GLY A 41 3.23 7.79 -10.66
C GLY A 41 2.61 6.79 -9.68
N TYR A 42 1.32 6.91 -9.40
CA TYR A 42 0.59 5.94 -8.57
C TYR A 42 0.48 4.58 -9.25
N GLN A 43 0.13 4.53 -10.55
CA GLN A 43 0.09 3.28 -11.30
C GLN A 43 1.46 2.62 -11.40
N GLU A 44 2.52 3.40 -11.63
CA GLU A 44 3.89 2.89 -11.69
C GLU A 44 4.34 2.33 -10.34
N ALA A 45 4.10 3.06 -9.25
CA ALA A 45 4.42 2.60 -7.90
C ALA A 45 3.66 1.32 -7.55
N LEU A 46 2.36 1.27 -7.81
CA LEU A 46 1.55 0.07 -7.58
C LEU A 46 2.04 -1.12 -8.40
N THR A 47 2.34 -0.92 -9.68
CA THR A 47 2.81 -2.02 -10.55
C THR A 47 4.16 -2.53 -10.05
N SER A 48 5.09 -1.63 -9.73
CA SER A 48 6.38 -1.99 -9.12
C SER A 48 6.20 -2.75 -7.80
N ASP A 49 5.28 -2.32 -6.94
CA ASP A 49 5.05 -2.95 -5.65
C ASP A 49 4.38 -4.32 -5.80
N VAL A 50 3.45 -4.46 -6.74
CA VAL A 50 2.84 -5.75 -7.12
C VAL A 50 3.89 -6.70 -7.70
N ASP A 51 4.72 -6.24 -8.63
CA ASP A 51 5.80 -7.03 -9.22
C ASP A 51 6.83 -7.47 -8.17
N LYS A 52 7.16 -6.61 -7.19
CA LYS A 52 8.03 -6.95 -6.06
C LYS A 52 7.39 -7.92 -5.07
N MET A 53 6.06 -7.94 -4.98
CA MET A 53 5.36 -8.93 -4.15
C MET A 53 5.45 -10.32 -4.79
N GLY A 54 5.48 -10.41 -6.13
CA GLY A 54 5.48 -11.67 -6.87
C GLY A 54 4.16 -12.43 -6.70
N TYR A 55 4.00 -13.55 -7.41
CA TYR A 55 2.87 -14.46 -7.23
C TYR A 55 3.01 -15.23 -5.91
N GLN A 56 2.63 -14.61 -4.80
CA GLN A 56 2.62 -15.26 -3.49
C GLN A 56 1.23 -15.77 -3.18
N VAL A 57 1.13 -17.08 -2.98
CA VAL A 57 -0.11 -17.70 -2.51
C VAL A 57 -0.10 -17.65 -0.99
N ILE A 58 -1.08 -16.94 -0.42
CA ILE A 58 -1.29 -16.93 1.03
C ILE A 58 -2.28 -18.04 1.36
N VAL A 59 -1.80 -19.05 2.09
CA VAL A 59 -2.65 -20.11 2.64
C VAL A 59 -2.99 -19.71 4.08
N THR A 60 -4.29 -19.64 4.38
CA THR A 60 -4.80 -19.39 5.72
C THR A 60 -5.72 -20.53 6.13
N ALA A 61 -5.81 -20.77 7.44
CA ALA A 61 -6.90 -21.58 7.96
C ALA A 61 -8.26 -20.99 7.50
N LYS A 62 -9.25 -21.85 7.30
CA LYS A 62 -10.62 -21.43 6.98
C LYS A 62 -11.05 -20.42 8.06
N GLY A 63 -11.46 -19.20 7.67
CA GLY A 63 -12.04 -18.27 8.65
C GLY A 63 -11.83 -16.77 8.53
N CYS A 64 -10.81 -16.24 7.87
CA CYS A 64 -10.60 -14.79 7.80
C CYS A 64 -11.20 -14.22 6.50
N PRO A 65 -12.09 -13.19 6.47
CA PRO A 65 -12.47 -12.17 7.46
C PRO A 65 -13.84 -12.36 8.15
N TYR A 66 -14.60 -13.41 7.84
CA TYR A 66 -15.93 -13.63 8.41
C TYR A 66 -15.90 -14.04 9.89
N GLU A 67 -14.87 -14.75 10.34
CA GLU A 67 -14.75 -15.18 11.73
C GLU A 67 -14.24 -14.10 12.68
N ALA A 68 -13.71 -12.97 12.19
CA ALA A 68 -13.42 -11.84 13.07
C ALA A 68 -14.72 -11.26 13.66
N ALA A 69 -15.77 -11.17 12.85
CA ALA A 69 -17.11 -10.78 13.29
C ALA A 69 -17.77 -11.88 14.13
N THR A 70 -17.64 -13.15 13.74
CA THR A 70 -18.19 -14.28 14.50
C THR A 70 -17.48 -14.50 15.83
N MET A 71 -16.16 -14.29 15.94
CA MET A 71 -15.41 -14.34 17.21
C MET A 71 -15.90 -13.29 18.21
N ILE A 72 -16.21 -12.08 17.74
CA ILE A 72 -16.80 -11.02 18.59
C ILE A 72 -18.20 -11.45 19.09
N LEU A 73 -18.96 -12.18 18.26
CA LEU A 73 -20.33 -12.59 18.58
C LEU A 73 -20.45 -13.93 19.34
N SER A 74 -19.50 -14.85 19.17
CA SER A 74 -19.53 -16.22 19.72
C SER A 74 -18.62 -16.42 20.93
N GLY A 75 -17.63 -15.55 21.14
CA GLY A 75 -16.70 -15.64 22.28
C GLY A 75 -15.68 -16.79 22.19
N GLU A 76 -15.65 -17.56 21.11
CA GLU A 76 -14.67 -18.63 20.91
C GLU A 76 -13.38 -18.09 20.26
N ALA A 77 -12.23 -18.65 20.66
CA ALA A 77 -10.96 -18.39 19.99
C ALA A 77 -10.98 -19.11 18.63
N GLY A 78 -11.27 -18.35 17.57
CA GLY A 78 -11.41 -18.87 16.19
C GLY A 78 -10.17 -19.58 15.65
N LEU A 79 -10.29 -20.09 14.43
CA LEU A 79 -9.32 -20.92 13.69
C LEU A 79 -8.02 -20.15 13.35
N ARG A 80 -7.26 -19.78 14.39
CA ARG A 80 -6.01 -19.01 14.29
C ARG A 80 -4.80 -19.86 13.95
N PHE A 81 -4.94 -21.18 14.06
CA PHE A 81 -3.86 -22.14 13.88
C PHE A 81 -4.17 -23.07 12.72
N MET A 82 -3.12 -23.50 12.03
CA MET A 82 -3.17 -24.51 10.98
C MET A 82 -2.47 -25.75 11.52
N ASP A 83 -3.06 -26.93 11.28
CA ASP A 83 -2.42 -28.19 11.67
C ASP A 83 -1.09 -28.37 10.92
N GLU A 84 -0.08 -28.88 11.62
CA GLU A 84 1.27 -29.07 11.09
C GLU A 84 1.28 -30.02 9.87
N ASP A 85 0.38 -31.01 9.85
CA ASP A 85 0.23 -31.92 8.72
C ASP A 85 -0.13 -31.21 7.41
N ILE A 86 -0.88 -30.10 7.49
CA ILE A 86 -1.24 -29.29 6.31
C ILE A 86 0.01 -28.56 5.82
N TYR A 87 0.80 -28.00 6.73
CA TYR A 87 2.07 -27.36 6.38
C TYR A 87 3.01 -28.35 5.68
N ASN A 88 3.14 -29.57 6.22
CA ASN A 88 3.96 -30.64 5.63
C ASN A 88 3.48 -31.08 4.25
N GLN A 89 2.17 -31.14 4.02
CA GLN A 89 1.61 -31.43 2.69
C GLN A 89 1.95 -30.34 1.68
N ILE A 90 1.83 -29.07 2.07
CA ILE A 90 2.14 -27.94 1.19
C ILE A 90 3.63 -27.94 0.86
N THR A 91 4.51 -28.06 1.85
CA THR A 91 5.97 -28.01 1.65
C THR A 91 6.51 -29.18 0.82
N SER A 92 5.73 -30.26 0.67
CA SER A 92 6.09 -31.43 -0.14
C SER A 92 5.83 -31.23 -1.64
N ASP A 93 5.14 -30.16 -2.04
CA ASP A 93 4.85 -29.87 -3.44
C ASP A 93 6.12 -29.37 -4.17
N PRO A 94 6.57 -30.05 -5.25
CA PRO A 94 7.78 -29.69 -5.97
C PRO A 94 7.68 -28.35 -6.72
N ASP A 95 6.48 -27.82 -6.96
CA ASP A 95 6.29 -26.55 -7.66
C ASP A 95 6.50 -25.32 -6.74
N ILE A 96 6.68 -25.54 -5.43
CA ILE A 96 6.93 -24.46 -4.46
C ILE A 96 8.44 -24.17 -4.37
N ASP A 97 8.83 -23.00 -4.88
CA ASP A 97 10.23 -22.53 -4.79
C ASP A 97 10.62 -22.16 -3.34
N LYS A 98 9.77 -21.39 -2.65
CA LYS A 98 10.01 -20.93 -1.27
C LYS A 98 8.72 -20.79 -0.48
N ILE A 99 8.79 -21.10 0.82
CA ILE A 99 7.68 -20.98 1.76
C ILE A 99 8.17 -20.44 3.10
N THR A 100 7.30 -19.73 3.81
CA THR A 100 7.53 -19.33 5.19
C THR A 100 6.22 -19.37 5.98
N PRO A 101 6.19 -20.00 7.16
CA PRO A 101 5.06 -19.86 8.06
C PRO A 101 5.02 -18.45 8.66
N LEU A 102 3.83 -17.99 9.02
CA LEU A 102 3.59 -16.69 9.64
C LEU A 102 2.53 -16.84 10.72
N LEU A 103 2.82 -16.38 11.94
CA LEU A 103 1.82 -16.28 13.00
C LEU A 103 1.38 -14.82 13.15
N ALA A 104 0.15 -14.50 12.78
CA ALA A 104 -0.39 -13.15 12.87
C ALA A 104 -1.30 -12.97 14.09
N GLN A 105 -1.05 -11.92 14.87
CA GLN A 105 -1.89 -11.56 16.02
C GLN A 105 -2.16 -10.05 16.04
N LEU A 106 -3.46 -9.71 16.06
CA LEU A 106 -3.90 -8.34 16.28
C LEU A 106 -4.14 -8.09 17.77
N ALA A 107 -3.52 -7.05 18.30
CA ALA A 107 -3.79 -6.54 19.63
C ALA A 107 -4.36 -5.13 19.54
N TYR A 108 -5.47 -4.87 20.22
CA TYR A 108 -6.01 -3.52 20.34
C TYR A 108 -5.20 -2.74 21.38
N ASP A 109 -4.81 -1.52 21.01
CA ASP A 109 -4.10 -0.57 21.86
C ASP A 109 -4.93 0.73 21.92
N PRO A 110 -5.54 1.07 23.08
CA PRO A 110 -6.38 2.25 23.23
C PRO A 110 -5.60 3.56 23.14
N GLU A 111 -4.31 3.57 23.48
CA GLU A 111 -3.47 4.78 23.52
C GLU A 111 -2.93 5.15 22.13
N LYS A 112 -3.03 4.22 21.19
CA LYS A 112 -2.57 4.42 19.81
C LYS A 112 -3.29 5.62 19.17
N GLN A 113 -2.56 6.35 18.32
CA GLN A 113 -3.01 7.58 17.67
C GLN A 113 -3.46 8.69 18.65
N GLY A 114 -2.86 8.74 19.84
CA GLY A 114 -3.16 9.77 20.85
C GLY A 114 -4.53 9.55 21.52
N GLY A 115 -4.80 8.32 21.94
CA GLY A 115 -6.03 7.96 22.66
C GLY A 115 -7.25 7.70 21.77
N LYS A 116 -7.08 7.61 20.45
CA LYS A 116 -8.18 7.27 19.51
C LYS A 116 -8.35 5.76 19.31
N GLY A 117 -7.47 4.96 19.91
CA GLY A 117 -7.42 3.53 19.73
C GLY A 117 -6.87 3.11 18.37
N GLY A 118 -6.31 1.90 18.32
CA GLY A 118 -5.89 1.28 17.08
C GLY A 118 -5.39 -0.14 17.31
N PHE A 119 -5.10 -0.86 16.23
CA PHE A 119 -4.57 -2.22 16.31
C PHE A 119 -3.07 -2.24 16.05
N ILE A 120 -2.33 -3.01 16.83
CA ILE A 120 -0.96 -3.43 16.55
C ILE A 120 -1.03 -4.83 15.98
N ASN A 121 -0.39 -5.05 14.84
CA ASN A 121 -0.24 -6.37 14.25
C ASN A 121 1.14 -6.92 14.62
N TYR A 122 1.16 -8.03 15.33
CA TYR A 122 2.35 -8.80 15.64
C TYR A 122 2.45 -9.97 14.68
N LEU A 123 3.62 -10.13 14.08
CA LEU A 123 3.92 -11.21 13.15
C LEU A 123 5.08 -12.03 13.70
N GLY A 124 4.82 -13.29 14.05
CA GLY A 124 5.85 -14.30 14.28
C GLY A 124 6.38 -14.77 12.94
N ILE A 125 7.67 -14.59 12.71
CA ILE A 125 8.37 -14.96 11.46
C ILE A 125 9.52 -15.93 11.77
N GLU A 126 9.87 -16.76 10.80
CA GLU A 126 11.07 -17.60 10.80
C GLU A 126 12.16 -17.03 9.88
N LYS A 127 13.38 -17.56 9.94
CA LYS A 127 14.52 -17.10 9.11
C LYS A 127 14.20 -17.18 7.61
N SER A 128 13.40 -18.16 7.19
CA SER A 128 12.86 -18.32 5.84
C SER A 128 12.14 -17.08 5.32
N TYR A 129 11.58 -16.25 6.20
CA TYR A 129 10.90 -15.01 5.83
C TYR A 129 11.86 -14.01 5.16
N ILE A 130 13.11 -13.92 5.63
CA ILE A 130 14.11 -13.03 5.00
C ILE A 130 14.48 -13.55 3.61
N GLU A 131 14.62 -14.86 3.46
CA GLU A 131 14.98 -15.51 2.20
C GLU A 131 13.87 -15.35 1.15
N LEU A 132 12.61 -15.32 1.59
CA LEU A 132 11.44 -15.03 0.78
C LEU A 132 11.29 -13.52 0.46
N LYS A 133 11.68 -12.64 1.41
CA LYS A 133 11.55 -11.18 1.30
C LYS A 133 12.90 -10.48 1.49
N PRO A 134 13.84 -10.60 0.52
CA PRO A 134 15.22 -10.12 0.68
C PRO A 134 15.34 -8.59 0.82
N ASN A 135 14.30 -7.84 0.43
CA ASN A 135 14.27 -6.38 0.54
C ASN A 135 13.81 -5.88 1.92
N VAL A 136 13.39 -6.76 2.83
CA VAL A 136 12.98 -6.38 4.18
C VAL A 136 14.21 -6.16 5.06
N LYS A 137 14.24 -5.03 5.77
CA LYS A 137 15.31 -4.67 6.71
C LYS A 137 14.73 -4.48 8.11
N PHE A 138 15.47 -4.93 9.12
CA PHE A 138 15.12 -4.65 10.51
C PHE A 138 15.32 -3.17 10.81
N LYS A 139 14.27 -2.53 11.31
CA LYS A 139 14.35 -1.15 11.81
C LYS A 139 15.11 -1.09 13.16
N SER A 140 14.96 -2.14 13.97
CA SER A 140 15.59 -2.30 15.27
C SER A 140 15.62 -3.79 15.64
N GLY A 141 16.64 -4.21 16.40
CA GLY A 141 16.85 -5.61 16.76
C GLY A 141 17.60 -6.42 15.70
N GLY A 142 17.60 -7.74 15.86
CA GLY A 142 18.21 -8.73 14.98
C GLY A 142 17.61 -10.11 15.21
N TRP A 143 18.14 -11.12 14.52
CA TRP A 143 17.78 -12.53 14.72
C TRP A 143 18.54 -13.17 15.86
#